data_AF-A0A5A7MGU6-F1
#
_entry.id   AF-A0A5A7MGU6-F1
#
_cell.length_a   1.000
_cell.length_b   1.000
_cell.length_c   1.000
_cell.angle_alpha   90.00
_cell.angle_beta   90.00
_cell.angle_gamma   90.00
#
_symmetry.space_group_name_H-M   'P 1'
#
loop_
_entity.id
_entity.type
_entity.pdbx_description
1 polymer ?
#
loop_
_entity_poly.entity_id
_entity_poly.type
_entity_poly.pdbx_seq_one_letter_code
_entity_poly.pdbx_strand_id
1 'polypeptide(L)' 'MHKKVVSLTAYKALRLVWIKRRARVLQRAFSADRATAVLEATQDWYRFNGKVLPNRAIRRVQEEVSA' A
#
# COMPACT_ATOMS: atom_id res chain seq x y z
N MET A 1 10.52 -2.92 -25.80
CA MET A 1 10.81 -2.96 -24.34
C MET A 1 10.28 -1.72 -23.60
N HIS A 2 10.40 -0.50 -24.15
CA HIS A 2 9.86 0.75 -23.58
C HIS A 2 8.37 0.72 -23.16
N LYS A 3 7.48 0.13 -23.96
CA LYS A 3 6.04 0.04 -23.64
C LYS A 3 5.73 -0.73 -22.34
N LYS A 4 6.54 -1.75 -22.00
CA LYS A 4 6.37 -2.56 -20.77
C LYS A 4 6.82 -1.83 -19.50
N VAL A 5 7.77 -0.89 -19.62
CA VAL A 5 8.27 -0.10 -18.47
C VAL A 5 7.24 0.95 -18.08
N VAL A 6 6.67 1.65 -19.06
CA VAL A 6 5.60 2.65 -18.85
C VAL A 6 4.35 2.01 -18.23
N SER A 7 3.98 0.79 -18.65
CA SER A 7 2.87 0.07 -18.01
C SER A 7 3.16 -0.31 -16.56
N LEU A 8 4.43 -0.58 -16.22
CA LEU A 8 4.85 -0.94 -14.86
C LEU A 8 4.88 0.28 -13.93
N THR A 9 5.30 1.44 -14.41
CA THR A 9 5.24 2.70 -13.65
C THR A 9 3.81 3.17 -13.45
N ALA A 10 2.97 3.09 -14.49
CA ALA A 10 1.54 3.37 -14.39
C ALA A 10 0.85 2.43 -13.38
N TYR A 11 1.15 1.13 -13.44
CA TYR A 11 0.63 0.15 -12.48
C TYR A 11 1.07 0.46 -11.03
N LYS A 12 2.35 0.81 -10.82
CA LYS A 12 2.86 1.23 -9.50
C LYS A 12 2.16 2.49 -8.98
N ALA A 13 1.93 3.48 -9.85
CA ALA A 13 1.24 4.71 -9.49
C ALA A 13 -0.22 4.43 -9.09
N LEU A 14 -0.95 3.64 -9.89
CA LEU A 14 -2.34 3.24 -9.59
C LEU A 14 -2.44 2.50 -8.26
N ARG A 15 -1.51 1.56 -8.02
CA ARG A 15 -1.40 0.87 -6.73
C ARG A 15 -1.23 1.85 -5.57
N LEU A 16 -0.32 2.82 -5.68
CA LEU A 16 -0.09 3.82 -4.64
C LEU A 16 -1.31 4.71 -4.40
N VAL A 17 -2.00 5.14 -5.46
CA VAL A 17 -3.23 5.93 -5.34
C VAL A 17 -4.32 5.14 -4.62
N TRP A 18 -4.49 3.87 -4.98
CA TRP A 18 -5.46 2.99 -4.32
C TRP A 18 -5.15 2.82 -2.83
N ILE A 19 -3.89 2.52 -2.48
CA ILE A 19 -3.47 2.36 -1.08
C ILE A 19 -3.70 3.64 -0.29
N LYS A 20 -3.33 4.81 -0.84
CA LYS A 20 -3.58 6.11 -0.18
C LYS A 20 -5.06 6.37 0.05
N ARG A 21 -5.91 6.04 -0.92
CA ARG A 21 -7.37 6.20 -0.79
C ARG A 21 -7.92 5.28 0.29
N ARG A 22 -7.52 4.00 0.29
CA ARG A 22 -7.95 3.02 1.28
C ARG A 22 -7.47 3.38 2.68
N ALA A 23 -6.22 3.82 2.83
CA ALA A 23 -5.66 4.29 4.09
C ALA A 23 -6.49 5.44 4.67
N ARG A 24 -6.85 6.46 3.88
CA ARG A 24 -7.72 7.55 4.37
C ARG A 24 -9.09 7.07 4.84
N VAL A 25 -9.67 6.07 4.16
CA VAL A 25 -10.93 5.45 4.60
C VAL A 25 -10.74 4.76 5.95
N LEU A 26 -9.66 3.99 6.10
CA LEU A 26 -9.35 3.30 7.36
C LEU A 26 -9.07 4.29 8.51
N GLN A 27 -8.33 5.37 8.25
CA GLN A 27 -8.10 6.44 9.23
C GLN A 27 -9.42 7.06 9.70
N ARG A 28 -10.36 7.30 8.78
CA ARG A 28 -11.65 7.92 9.12
C ARG A 28 -12.61 6.95 9.80
N ALA A 29 -12.63 5.70 9.38
CA ALA A 29 -13.56 4.70 9.89
C ALA A 29 -13.15 4.15 11.27
N PHE A 30 -11.86 4.02 11.52
CA PHE A 30 -11.33 3.37 12.72
C PHE A 30 -10.48 4.30 13.59
N SER A 31 -10.39 5.59 13.27
CA SER A 31 -9.48 6.54 13.92
C SER A 31 -8.04 6.02 14.03
N ALA A 32 -7.64 5.17 13.08
CA ALA A 32 -6.33 4.52 13.10
C ALA A 32 -5.22 5.53 12.78
N ASP A 33 -4.08 5.37 13.44
CA ASP A 33 -2.87 6.11 13.10
C ASP A 33 -2.54 5.96 11.61
N ARG A 34 -1.99 7.02 11.02
CA ARG A 34 -1.64 7.07 9.59
C ARG A 34 -0.81 5.86 9.17
N ALA A 35 0.10 5.47 10.04
CA ALA A 35 0.95 4.31 9.93
C ALA A 35 0.18 3.00 9.74
N THR A 36 -0.65 2.68 10.74
CA THR A 36 -1.48 1.47 10.78
C THR A 36 -2.42 1.44 9.57
N ALA A 37 -3.05 2.57 9.25
CA ALA A 37 -3.94 2.67 8.10
C ALA A 37 -3.24 2.42 6.75
N VAL A 38 -1.98 2.85 6.59
CA VAL A 38 -1.19 2.57 5.38
C VAL A 38 -0.75 1.12 5.32
N LEU A 39 -0.36 0.52 6.45
CA LEU A 39 0.02 -0.89 6.53
C LEU A 39 -1.16 -1.80 6.17
N GLU A 40 -2.31 -1.56 6.80
CA GLU A 40 -3.57 -2.29 6.54
C GLU A 40 -4.02 -2.10 5.08
N ALA A 41 -4.02 -0.88 4.57
CA ALA A 41 -4.35 -0.63 3.16
C ALA A 41 -3.37 -1.33 2.19
N THR A 42 -2.09 -1.43 2.56
CA THR A 42 -1.11 -2.16 1.77
C THR A 42 -1.37 -3.66 1.83
N GLN A 43 -1.70 -4.21 3.00
CA GLN A 43 -2.07 -5.61 3.15
C GLN A 43 -3.35 -5.96 2.37
N ASP A 44 -4.37 -5.10 2.43
CA ASP A 44 -5.61 -5.21 1.66
C ASP A 44 -5.33 -5.30 0.15
N TRP A 45 -4.40 -4.49 -0.37
CA TRP A 45 -4.02 -4.56 -1.79
C TRP A 45 -3.43 -5.92 -2.16
N TYR A 46 -2.55 -6.49 -1.33
CA TYR A 46 -1.99 -7.82 -1.59
C TYR A 46 -3.06 -8.90 -1.51
N ARG A 47 -3.92 -8.87 -0.48
CA ARG A 47 -5.04 -9.80 -0.31
C ARG A 47 -6.00 -9.75 -1.50
N PHE A 48 -6.36 -8.55 -1.97
CA PHE A 48 -7.21 -8.37 -3.15
C PHE A 48 -6.62 -9.01 -4.42
N ASN A 49 -5.28 -9.05 -4.52
CA ASN A 49 -4.57 -9.71 -5.62
C ASN A 49 -4.28 -11.20 -5.36
N GLY A 50 -4.84 -11.80 -4.30
CA GLY A 50 -4.60 -13.19 -3.91
C GLY A 50 -3.16 -13.46 -3.44
N LYS A 51 -2.44 -12.43 -3.02
CA LYS A 51 -1.03 -12.51 -2.60
C LYS A 51 -0.88 -12.19 -1.12
N VAL A 52 0.16 -12.74 -0.51
CA VAL A 52 0.57 -12.37 0.85
C VAL A 52 1.53 -11.19 0.79
N LEU A 53 1.38 -10.23 1.70
CA LEU A 53 2.32 -9.13 1.86
C LEU A 53 3.67 -9.69 2.32
N PRO A 54 4.79 -9.48 1.59
CA PRO A 54 6.08 -9.99 2.00
C PRO A 54 6.55 -9.36 3.31
N ASN A 55 7.16 -10.14 4.22
CA ASN A 55 7.68 -9.65 5.50
C ASN A 55 8.64 -8.46 5.35
N ARG A 56 9.43 -8.41 4.27
CA ARG A 56 10.30 -7.25 3.95
C ARG A 56 9.52 -5.96 3.69
N ALA A 57 8.33 -6.05 3.10
CA ALA A 57 7.49 -4.89 2.83
C ALA A 57 6.79 -4.40 4.11
N ILE A 58 6.39 -5.32 4.98
CA ILE A 58 5.89 -5.00 6.33
C ILE A 58 6.95 -4.18 7.08
N ARG A 59 8.18 -4.70 7.13
CA ARG A 59 9.28 -4.07 7.86
C ARG A 59 9.61 -2.67 7.36
N ARG A 60 9.63 -2.44 6.04
CA ARG A 60 9.87 -1.11 5.46
C ARG A 60 8.75 -0.11 5.76
N VAL A 61 7.50 -0.54 5.68
CA VAL A 61 6.37 0.34 6.03
C VAL A 61 6.42 0.69 7.51
N GLN A 62 6.82 -0.26 8.36
CA GLN A 62 6.98 -0.04 9.80
C GLN A 62 8.17 0.89 10.11
N GLU A 63 9.30 0.74 9.40
CA GLU A 63 10.46 1.64 9.48
C GLU A 63 10.12 3.08 9.01
N GLU A 64 9.40 3.25 7.90
CA GLU A 64 8.95 4.58 7.40
C GLU A 64 7.94 5.26 8.33
N VAL A 65 7.31 4.50 9.20
CA VAL A 65 6.29 4.95 10.14
C VAL A 65 6.90 5.39 11.47
N SER A 66 8.00 4.75 11.89
CA SER A 66 8.68 5.01 13.16
C SER A 66 9.75 6.11 13.07
N ALA A 67 9.98 6.68 11.88
CA ALA A 67 10.88 7.80 11.63
C ALA A 67 10.10 9.13 11.58
#